data_AF-A0A5B7C6Y2-F1
#
_entry.id   AF-A0A5B7C6Y2-F1
#
_cell.length_a   1.000
_cell.length_b   1.000
_cell.length_c   1.000
_cell.angle_alpha   90.00
_cell.angle_beta   90.00
_cell.angle_gamma   90.00
#
_symmetry.space_group_name_H-M   'P 1'
#
loop_
_entity.id
_entity.type
_entity.pdbx_description
1 polymer ?
#
loop_
_entity_poly.entity_id
_entity_poly.type
_entity_poly.pdbx_seq_one_letter_code
_entity_poly.pdbx_strand_id
1 'polypeptide(L)'
;MSLEDPEQIEKLASQFNIFLKGIIAIPLNFPGTRFYDAMRAANAIRKQLVMIAKQRRVALEQRTASPSQDLLSYLLVSADENGRFLTEMEITNNILTLLFAGHDTSSVTIALLIKYLGEMPQIYEAVLRGFLPKIGFFNGVWLVLLNVPSAARIQRVPTISSLRATSLAVFGSKFLSTVW
;
A
#
# COMPACT_ATOMS: atom_id res chain seq x y z
N MET A 1 7.27 2.55 2.10
CA MET A 1 8.73 2.53 1.88
C MET A 1 9.14 3.97 1.67
N SER A 2 9.96 4.49 2.57
CA SER A 2 10.37 5.90 2.57
C SER A 2 11.62 6.03 1.72
N LEU A 3 11.42 6.12 0.39
CA LEU A 3 12.45 6.51 -0.57
C LEU A 3 12.39 8.03 -0.73
N GLU A 4 13.56 8.68 -0.77
CA GLU A 4 13.67 10.13 -0.90
C GLU A 4 14.36 10.54 -2.22
N ASP A 5 15.18 9.65 -2.79
CA ASP A 5 15.89 9.88 -4.04
C ASP A 5 14.90 9.86 -5.23
N PRO A 6 14.67 11.00 -5.91
CA PRO A 6 13.73 11.08 -7.03
C PRO A 6 14.11 10.17 -8.19
N GLU A 7 15.41 9.96 -8.44
CA GLU A 7 15.89 9.11 -9.53
C GLU A 7 15.53 7.64 -9.27
N GLN A 8 15.71 7.18 -8.02
CA GLN A 8 15.30 5.84 -7.62
C GLN A 8 13.78 5.65 -7.73
N ILE A 9 13.00 6.64 -7.31
CA ILE A 9 11.53 6.59 -7.38
C ILE A 9 11.09 6.50 -8.85
N GLU A 10 11.60 7.36 -9.72
CA GLU A 10 11.27 7.36 -11.15
C GLU A 10 11.66 6.05 -11.82
N LYS A 11 12.86 5.55 -11.54
CA LYS A 11 13.36 4.29 -12.09
C LYS A 11 12.51 3.10 -11.62
N LEU A 12 12.13 3.05 -10.35
CA LEU A 12 11.25 2.00 -9.83
C LEU A 12 9.85 2.10 -10.45
N ALA A 13 9.29 3.30 -10.54
CA ALA A 13 7.97 3.55 -11.13
C ALA A 13 7.92 3.17 -12.62
N SER A 14 8.95 3.52 -13.39
CA SER A 14 9.03 3.16 -14.81
C SER A 14 9.04 1.65 -15.03
N GLN A 15 9.84 0.90 -14.25
CA GLN A 15 9.87 -0.56 -14.32
C GLN A 15 8.54 -1.16 -13.85
N PHE A 16 7.95 -0.61 -12.78
CA PHE A 16 6.67 -1.09 -12.26
C PHE A 16 5.54 -0.93 -13.27
N ASN A 17 5.51 0.18 -14.03
CA ASN A 17 4.56 0.37 -15.11
C ASN A 17 4.71 -0.66 -16.25
N ILE A 18 5.94 -1.04 -16.60
CA ILE A 18 6.18 -2.11 -17.59
C ILE A 18 5.68 -3.46 -17.04
N PHE A 19 5.98 -3.75 -15.78
CA PHE A 19 5.54 -4.95 -15.08
C PHE A 19 4.00 -5.08 -15.08
N LEU A 20 3.28 -4.04 -14.65
CA LEU A 20 1.81 -4.04 -14.61
C LEU A 20 1.18 -4.28 -15.99
N LYS A 21 1.75 -3.68 -17.04
CA LYS A 21 1.24 -3.84 -18.41
C LYS A 21 1.36 -5.27 -18.94
N GLY A 22 2.25 -6.09 -18.40
CA GLY A 22 2.48 -7.45 -18.91
C GLY A 22 2.09 -8.58 -17.98
N ILE A 23 1.90 -8.32 -16.68
CA ILE A 23 1.63 -9.40 -15.70
C ILE A 23 0.27 -10.08 -15.90
N ILE A 24 -0.73 -9.34 -16.41
CA ILE A 24 -2.06 -9.88 -16.76
C ILE A 24 -2.18 -10.30 -18.24
N ALA A 25 -1.08 -10.24 -19.00
CA ALA A 25 -1.08 -10.69 -20.38
C ALA A 25 -1.05 -12.23 -20.47
N ILE A 26 -1.19 -12.75 -21.69
CA ILE A 26 -1.00 -14.18 -21.94
C ILE A 26 0.42 -14.56 -21.47
N PRO A 27 0.59 -15.60 -20.63
CA PRO A 27 1.85 -15.94 -19.98
C PRO A 27 2.84 -16.65 -20.92
N LEU A 28 3.18 -15.99 -22.04
CA LEU A 28 4.14 -16.47 -23.04
C LEU A 28 5.46 -15.71 -22.88
N ASN A 29 6.48 -16.37 -22.37
CA ASN A 29 7.80 -15.78 -22.07
C ASN A 29 8.75 -15.81 -23.29
N PHE A 30 8.36 -15.16 -24.38
CA PHE A 30 9.18 -15.04 -25.59
C PHE A 30 9.52 -13.58 -25.91
N PRO A 31 10.73 -13.28 -26.44
CA PRO A 31 11.08 -11.92 -26.84
C PRO A 31 10.01 -11.28 -27.73
N GLY A 32 9.58 -10.07 -27.37
CA GLY A 32 8.53 -9.34 -28.08
C GLY A 32 7.13 -9.46 -27.47
N THR A 33 6.91 -10.32 -26.47
CA THR A 33 5.63 -10.34 -25.73
C THR A 33 5.65 -9.37 -24.56
N ARG A 34 4.46 -8.87 -24.18
CA ARG A 34 4.28 -8.04 -22.98
C ARG A 34 4.66 -8.79 -21.70
N PHE A 35 4.41 -10.10 -21.66
CA PHE A 35 4.78 -10.93 -20.51
C PHE A 35 6.30 -11.05 -20.35
N TYR A 36 7.03 -11.20 -21.45
CA TYR A 36 8.50 -11.19 -21.44
C TYR A 36 9.07 -9.89 -20.88
N ASP A 37 8.54 -8.74 -21.32
CA ASP A 37 8.96 -7.43 -20.80
C ASP A 37 8.61 -7.26 -19.31
N ALA A 38 7.43 -7.74 -18.88
CA ALA A 38 7.06 -7.71 -17.47
C ALA A 38 7.97 -8.58 -16.60
N MET A 39 8.39 -9.75 -17.07
CA MET A 39 9.34 -10.61 -16.33
C MET A 39 10.71 -9.95 -16.19
N ARG A 40 11.19 -9.29 -17.24
CA ARG A 40 12.43 -8.50 -17.19
C ARG A 40 12.31 -7.32 -16.23
N ALA A 41 11.19 -6.59 -16.28
CA ALA A 41 10.93 -5.48 -15.37
C ALA A 41 10.83 -5.95 -13.91
N ALA A 42 10.14 -7.06 -13.64
CA ALA A 42 10.10 -7.68 -12.31
C ALA A 42 11.51 -8.00 -11.79
N ASN A 43 12.38 -8.55 -12.63
CA ASN A 43 13.77 -8.84 -12.25
C ASN A 43 14.57 -7.55 -11.99
N ALA A 44 14.35 -6.49 -12.76
CA ALA A 44 14.99 -5.19 -12.52
C ALA A 44 14.51 -4.56 -11.19
N ILE A 45 13.20 -4.62 -10.91
CA ILE A 45 12.62 -4.16 -9.64
C ILE A 45 13.20 -4.94 -8.47
N ARG A 46 13.25 -6.29 -8.56
CA ARG A 46 13.83 -7.13 -7.51
C ARG A 46 15.28 -6.73 -7.19
N LYS A 47 16.10 -6.50 -8.21
CA LYS A 47 17.48 -6.05 -8.02
C LYS A 47 17.56 -4.71 -7.28
N GLN A 48 16.72 -3.74 -7.66
CA GLN A 48 16.68 -2.44 -6.99
C GLN A 48 16.21 -2.56 -5.53
N LEU A 49 15.14 -3.31 -5.28
CA LEU A 49 14.60 -3.53 -3.94
C LEU A 49 15.59 -4.25 -3.02
N VAL A 50 16.36 -5.22 -3.52
CA VAL A 50 17.45 -5.85 -2.76
C VAL A 50 18.52 -4.82 -2.37
N MET A 51 18.90 -3.92 -3.27
CA MET A 51 19.86 -2.86 -2.95
C MET A 51 19.32 -1.90 -1.88
N ILE A 52 18.05 -1.50 -1.98
CA ILE A 52 17.38 -0.66 -0.98
C ILE A 52 17.30 -1.38 0.36
N ALA A 53 16.96 -2.68 0.38
CA ALA A 53 16.88 -3.48 1.60
C ALA A 53 18.25 -3.56 2.31
N LYS A 54 19.34 -3.77 1.55
CA LYS A 54 20.71 -3.76 2.08
C LYS A 54 21.09 -2.42 2.69
N GLN A 55 20.85 -1.33 1.98
CA GLN A 55 21.10 0.03 2.49
C GLN A 55 20.30 0.30 3.76
N ARG A 56 19.02 -0.11 3.79
CA ARG A 56 18.18 0.06 4.97
C ARG A 56 18.66 -0.77 6.15
N ARG A 57 19.18 -1.97 5.93
CA ARG A 57 19.76 -2.81 6.99
C ARG A 57 20.96 -2.14 7.64
N VAL A 58 21.88 -1.60 6.85
CA VAL A 58 23.02 -0.81 7.36
C VAL A 58 22.54 0.41 8.15
N ALA A 59 21.52 1.13 7.67
CA ALA A 59 20.96 2.28 8.38
C ALA A 59 20.32 1.90 9.73
N LEU A 60 19.67 0.73 9.82
CA LEU A 60 19.14 0.20 11.08
C LEU A 60 20.27 -0.17 12.06
N GLU A 61 21.33 -0.80 11.58
CA GLU A 61 22.51 -1.14 12.39
C GLU A 61 23.22 0.11 12.93
N GLN A 62 23.31 1.16 12.11
CA GLN A 62 23.88 2.46 12.47
C GLN A 62 22.91 3.36 13.27
N ARG A 63 21.68 2.91 13.53
CA ARG A 63 20.61 3.68 14.20
C ARG A 63 20.26 5.00 13.52
N THR A 64 20.51 5.11 12.22
CA THR A 64 20.09 6.25 11.38
C THR A 64 18.68 6.05 10.80
N ALA A 65 18.16 4.81 10.83
CA ALA A 65 16.77 4.47 10.54
C ALA A 65 16.09 3.84 11.76
N SER A 66 14.74 3.93 11.81
CA SER A 66 13.93 3.27 12.84
C SER A 66 13.25 2.01 12.31
N PRO A 67 13.14 0.93 13.12
CA PRO A 67 12.30 -0.24 12.83
C PRO A 67 10.84 0.09 12.48
N SER A 68 10.29 1.17 13.04
CA SER A 68 8.90 1.60 12.81
C SER A 68 8.72 2.61 11.67
N GLN A 69 9.81 2.97 10.98
CA GLN A 69 9.79 4.04 9.97
C GLN A 69 8.91 3.71 8.76
N ASP A 70 9.00 2.47 8.26
CA ASP A 70 8.17 1.98 7.17
C ASP A 70 8.11 0.45 7.17
N LEU A 71 7.30 -0.10 6.25
CA LEU A 71 7.14 -1.54 6.08
C LEU A 71 8.47 -2.28 5.81
N LEU A 72 9.40 -1.70 5.05
CA LEU A 72 10.67 -2.36 4.74
C LEU A 72 11.52 -2.47 6.02
N SER A 73 11.64 -1.37 6.78
CA SER A 73 12.31 -1.39 8.09
C SER A 73 11.71 -2.43 9.01
N TYR A 74 10.37 -2.51 9.06
CA TYR A 74 9.66 -3.47 9.88
C TYR A 74 9.96 -4.93 9.46
N LEU A 75 9.88 -5.23 8.16
CA LEU A 75 10.13 -6.58 7.64
C LEU A 75 11.59 -7.03 7.84
N LEU A 76 12.55 -6.10 7.87
CA LEU A 76 13.97 -6.41 8.09
C LEU A 76 14.28 -6.86 9.52
N VAL A 77 13.46 -6.47 10.51
CA VAL A 77 13.67 -6.79 11.92
C VAL A 77 12.62 -7.74 12.50
N SER A 78 11.62 -8.12 11.70
CA SER A 78 10.55 -9.00 12.14
C SER A 78 10.93 -10.45 11.92
N ALA A 79 10.94 -11.23 13.00
CA ALA A 79 11.03 -12.68 12.96
C ALA A 79 9.62 -13.29 12.99
N ASP A 80 9.46 -14.47 12.37
CA ASP A 80 8.24 -15.26 12.52
C ASP A 80 8.14 -15.90 13.91
N GLU A 81 7.04 -16.62 14.15
CA GLU A 81 6.75 -17.35 15.39
C GLU A 81 7.84 -18.35 15.81
N ASN A 82 8.67 -18.80 14.86
CA ASN A 82 9.78 -19.72 15.09
C ASN A 82 11.12 -18.99 15.24
N GLY A 83 11.12 -17.66 15.27
CA GLY A 83 12.33 -16.85 15.36
C GLY A 83 13.09 -16.71 14.04
N ARG A 84 12.52 -17.13 12.90
CA ARG A 84 13.18 -17.03 11.58
C ARG A 84 12.91 -15.65 10.98
N PHE A 85 13.97 -15.00 10.54
CA PHE A 85 13.89 -13.75 9.80
C PHE A 85 13.71 -14.01 8.30
N LEU A 86 12.98 -13.11 7.63
CA LEU A 86 12.85 -13.15 6.18
C LEU A 86 14.20 -12.84 5.50
N THR A 87 14.49 -13.55 4.42
CA THR A 87 15.60 -13.23 3.53
C THR A 87 15.31 -11.96 2.74
N GLU A 88 16.36 -11.27 2.26
CA GLU A 88 16.20 -10.06 1.43
C GLU A 88 15.35 -10.31 0.18
N MET A 89 15.42 -11.52 -0.39
CA MET A 89 14.61 -11.92 -1.54
C MET A 89 13.13 -12.09 -1.17
N GLU A 90 12.82 -12.73 -0.04
CA GLU A 90 11.44 -12.86 0.46
C GLU A 90 10.85 -11.48 0.77
N ILE A 91 11.60 -10.61 1.45
CA ILE A 91 11.18 -9.23 1.75
C ILE A 91 10.87 -8.48 0.45
N THR A 92 11.79 -8.56 -0.52
CA THR A 92 11.64 -7.92 -1.83
C THR A 92 10.42 -8.42 -2.59
N ASN A 93 10.17 -9.73 -2.60
CA ASN A 93 9.00 -10.31 -3.25
C ASN A 93 7.70 -9.91 -2.56
N ASN A 94 7.66 -9.86 -1.22
CA ASN A 94 6.51 -9.40 -0.45
C ASN A 94 6.18 -7.93 -0.78
N ILE A 95 7.20 -7.07 -0.83
CA ILE A 95 7.03 -5.67 -1.21
C ILE A 95 6.47 -5.54 -2.63
N LEU A 96 7.05 -6.24 -3.61
CA LEU A 96 6.55 -6.20 -5.00
C LEU A 96 5.10 -6.68 -5.09
N THR A 97 4.76 -7.74 -4.34
CA THR A 97 3.40 -8.29 -4.26
C THR A 97 2.42 -7.28 -3.68
N LEU A 98 2.80 -6.58 -2.60
CA LEU A 98 1.98 -5.55 -1.98
C LEU A 98 1.79 -4.32 -2.88
N LEU A 99 2.84 -3.91 -3.60
CA LEU A 99 2.75 -2.84 -4.58
C LEU A 99 1.76 -3.20 -5.70
N PHE A 100 1.85 -4.42 -6.24
CA PHE A 100 0.90 -4.93 -7.23
C PHE A 100 -0.54 -4.93 -6.71
N ALA A 101 -0.76 -5.56 -5.54
CA ALA A 101 -2.09 -5.69 -4.95
C ALA A 101 -2.74 -4.33 -4.65
N GLY A 102 -1.95 -3.36 -4.16
CA GLY A 102 -2.43 -2.04 -3.80
C GLY A 102 -2.65 -1.10 -4.99
N HIS A 103 -1.97 -1.32 -6.12
CA HIS A 103 -2.04 -0.39 -7.25
C HIS A 103 -3.42 -0.43 -7.94
N ASP A 104 -3.83 -1.58 -8.45
CA ASP A 104 -5.02 -1.68 -9.30
C ASP A 104 -6.30 -1.53 -8.47
N THR A 105 -6.36 -2.14 -7.29
CA THR A 105 -7.55 -2.09 -6.42
C THR A 105 -7.82 -0.70 -5.88
N SER A 106 -6.79 0.00 -5.38
CA SER A 106 -6.94 1.36 -4.85
C SER A 106 -7.28 2.33 -5.97
N SER A 107 -6.65 2.21 -7.14
CA SER A 107 -6.92 3.08 -8.29
C SER A 107 -8.37 2.97 -8.76
N VAL A 108 -8.89 1.74 -8.89
CA VAL A 108 -10.30 1.50 -9.24
C VAL A 108 -11.23 2.03 -8.16
N THR A 109 -10.91 1.80 -6.88
CA THR A 109 -11.72 2.29 -5.75
C THR A 109 -11.81 3.80 -5.75
N ILE A 110 -10.70 4.51 -5.95
CA ILE A 110 -10.66 5.99 -6.02
C ILE A 110 -11.46 6.47 -7.24
N ALA A 111 -11.29 5.85 -8.40
CA ALA A 111 -12.04 6.22 -9.60
C ALA A 111 -13.55 6.05 -9.41
N LEU A 112 -13.98 4.94 -8.80
CA LEU A 112 -15.39 4.69 -8.47
C LEU A 112 -15.91 5.67 -7.42
N LEU A 113 -15.11 5.99 -6.40
CA LEU A 113 -15.46 6.99 -5.40
C LEU A 113 -15.72 8.35 -6.07
N ILE A 114 -14.82 8.81 -6.92
CA ILE A 114 -14.98 10.08 -7.66
C ILE A 114 -16.22 10.03 -8.54
N LYS A 115 -16.45 8.93 -9.27
CA LYS A 115 -17.63 8.73 -10.10
C LYS A 115 -18.92 8.85 -9.29
N TYR A 116 -19.04 8.11 -8.19
CA TYR A 116 -20.26 8.09 -7.38
C TYR A 116 -20.49 9.41 -6.65
N LEU A 117 -19.44 10.12 -6.22
CA LEU A 117 -19.58 11.46 -5.65
C LEU A 117 -20.10 12.47 -6.69
N GLY A 118 -19.64 12.39 -7.94
CA GLY A 118 -20.13 13.24 -9.03
C GLY A 118 -21.60 12.95 -9.42
N GLU A 119 -22.03 11.69 -9.32
CA GLU A 119 -23.40 11.26 -9.64
C GLU A 119 -24.41 11.51 -8.50
N MET A 120 -23.94 11.76 -7.26
CA MET A 120 -24.79 11.90 -6.07
C MET A 120 -24.48 13.19 -5.29
N PRO A 121 -25.01 14.35 -5.74
CA PRO A 121 -24.74 15.65 -5.13
C PRO A 121 -25.05 15.70 -3.63
N GLN A 122 -26.10 15.01 -3.18
CA GLN A 122 -26.47 14.92 -1.77
C GLN A 122 -25.41 14.24 -0.90
N ILE A 123 -24.72 13.22 -1.43
CA ILE A 123 -23.65 12.52 -0.71
C ILE A 123 -22.39 13.38 -0.75
N TYR A 124 -22.07 13.97 -1.90
CA TYR A 124 -20.95 14.90 -2.03
C TYR A 124 -21.03 16.04 -1.02
N GLU A 125 -22.19 16.70 -0.90
CA GLU A 125 -22.41 17.79 0.06
C GLU A 125 -22.28 17.35 1.52
N ALA A 126 -22.67 16.11 1.83
CA ALA A 126 -22.53 15.55 3.17
C ALA A 126 -21.06 15.24 3.50
N VAL A 127 -20.32 14.63 2.56
CA VAL A 127 -18.88 14.36 2.68
C VAL A 127 -18.10 15.67 2.83
N LEU A 128 -18.40 16.66 1.99
CA LEU A 128 -17.76 17.98 2.03
C LEU A 128 -17.99 18.69 3.37
N ARG A 129 -19.23 18.68 3.88
CA ARG A 129 -19.56 19.24 5.21
C ARG A 129 -18.88 18.52 6.38
N GLY A 130 -18.57 17.24 6.22
CA GLY A 130 -17.83 16.45 7.22
C GLY A 130 -16.31 16.67 7.19
N PHE A 131 -15.76 16.93 6.00
CA PHE A 131 -14.31 17.11 5.80
C PHE A 131 -13.83 18.56 5.94
N LEU A 132 -14.64 19.54 5.55
CA LEU A 132 -14.30 20.93 5.76
C LEU A 132 -14.56 21.27 7.24
N PRO A 133 -13.61 21.92 7.94
CA PRO A 133 -13.97 22.74 9.08
C PRO A 133 -15.13 23.65 8.64
N LYS A 134 -16.12 23.90 9.50
CA LYS A 134 -17.13 24.91 9.19
C LYS A 134 -16.41 26.26 9.15
N ILE A 135 -15.94 26.63 7.97
CA ILE A 135 -15.31 27.90 7.71
C ILE A 135 -16.44 28.92 7.74
N GLY A 136 -16.53 29.67 8.83
CA GLY A 136 -17.48 30.75 9.00
C GLY A 136 -16.84 32.07 8.63
N PHE A 137 -17.46 32.83 7.75
CA PHE A 137 -17.06 34.20 7.45
C PHE A 137 -17.85 35.16 8.37
N PHE A 138 -17.17 35.80 9.31
CA PHE A 138 -17.76 36.78 10.21
C PHE A 138 -16.95 38.08 10.16
N ASN A 139 -17.62 39.21 9.87
CA ASN A 139 -17.02 40.56 9.84
C ASN A 139 -15.70 40.68 9.04
N GLY A 140 -15.63 40.11 7.84
CA GLY A 140 -14.45 40.25 6.98
C GLY A 140 -13.31 39.28 7.28
N VAL A 141 -13.47 38.36 8.24
CA VAL A 141 -12.42 37.44 8.69
C VAL A 141 -12.87 35.98 8.54
N TRP A 142 -11.97 35.16 8.02
CA TRP A 142 -12.15 33.71 7.92
C TRP A 142 -11.84 33.05 9.27
N LEU A 143 -12.86 32.46 9.90
CA LEU A 143 -12.70 31.70 11.14
C LEU A 143 -12.86 30.20 10.87
N VAL A 144 -11.85 29.42 11.24
CA VAL A 144 -11.91 27.96 11.26
C VAL A 144 -12.55 27.53 12.58
N LEU A 145 -13.83 27.14 12.55
CA LEU A 145 -14.47 26.57 13.74
C LEU A 145 -14.04 25.11 13.90
N LEU A 146 -13.02 24.87 14.72
CA LEU A 146 -12.69 23.54 15.21
C LEU A 146 -13.80 23.09 16.16
N ASN A 147 -14.71 22.25 15.68
CA ASN A 147 -15.68 21.59 16.54
C ASN A 147 -14.98 20.43 17.28
N VAL A 148 -14.36 20.72 18.43
CA VAL A 148 -13.95 19.67 19.38
C VAL A 148 -15.18 19.32 20.22
N PRO A 149 -15.79 18.12 20.08
CA PRO A 149 -16.92 17.74 20.92
C PRO A 149 -16.38 17.38 22.30
N SER A 150 -16.54 18.29 23.27
CA SER A 150 -16.35 18.00 24.68
C SER A 150 -17.50 17.11 25.18
N ALA A 151 -17.13 15.93 25.68
CA ALA A 151 -17.88 15.02 26.56
C ALA A 151 -18.93 14.05 25.96
N ALA A 152 -18.44 12.82 25.74
CA ALA A 152 -18.92 11.55 26.32
C ALA A 152 -20.29 10.95 25.89
N ARG A 153 -20.21 9.84 25.12
CA ARG A 153 -20.51 8.50 25.65
C ARG A 153 -19.86 7.42 24.77
N ILE A 154 -18.78 6.83 25.27
CA ILE A 154 -18.21 5.59 24.75
C ILE A 154 -19.25 4.49 25.00
N GLN A 155 -19.97 4.06 23.96
CA GLN A 155 -20.50 2.69 23.98
C GLN A 155 -19.30 1.76 23.82
N ARG A 156 -19.11 0.84 24.77
CA ARG A 156 -18.09 -0.19 24.68
C ARG A 156 -18.30 -0.95 23.36
N VAL A 157 -17.28 -0.95 22.51
CA VAL A 157 -17.18 -1.91 21.40
C VAL A 157 -17.15 -3.32 22.04
N PRO A 158 -17.99 -4.27 21.60
CA PRO A 158 -17.94 -5.61 22.14
C PRO A 158 -16.57 -6.26 21.84
N THR A 159 -16.02 -6.92 22.85
CA THR A 159 -14.75 -7.64 22.79
C THR A 159 -14.76 -8.67 21.64
N ILE A 160 -13.61 -8.84 20.99
CA ILE A 160 -13.34 -9.72 19.83
C ILE A 160 -13.65 -11.22 20.09
N SER A 161 -14.05 -11.60 21.31
CA SER A 161 -14.45 -12.96 21.66
C SER A 161 -15.79 -13.44 21.06
N SER A 162 -16.49 -12.61 20.28
CA SER A 162 -17.81 -12.96 19.70
C SER A 162 -17.83 -13.21 18.19
N LEU A 163 -16.72 -13.05 17.47
CA LEU A 163 -16.63 -13.44 16.06
C LEU A 163 -16.06 -14.85 15.94
N ARG A 164 -16.93 -15.85 16.14
CA ARG A 164 -16.62 -17.23 15.75
C ARG A 164 -16.38 -17.29 14.24
N ALA A 165 -15.17 -17.73 13.92
CA ALA A 165 -14.71 -18.37 12.70
C ALA A 165 -15.77 -18.70 11.64
N THR A 166 -15.74 -17.98 10.51
CA THR A 166 -16.01 -18.58 9.20
C THR A 166 -15.16 -17.92 8.11
N SER A 167 -14.11 -18.66 7.71
CA SER A 167 -13.45 -18.69 6.39
C SER A 167 -12.86 -17.39 5.81
N LEU A 168 -11.63 -17.08 6.21
CA LEU A 168 -10.67 -16.27 5.43
C LEU A 168 -9.43 -17.10 5.02
N ALA A 169 -9.54 -18.43 5.01
CA ALA A 169 -8.44 -19.35 4.72
C ALA A 169 -8.47 -19.95 3.29
N VAL A 170 -9.42 -19.60 2.43
CA VAL A 170 -9.55 -20.23 1.09
C VAL A 170 -8.93 -19.41 -0.04
N PHE A 171 -8.65 -18.13 0.16
CA PHE A 171 -8.14 -17.28 -0.93
C PHE A 171 -6.61 -17.28 -1.07
N GLY A 172 -5.87 -17.61 0.00
CA GLY A 172 -4.41 -17.57 0.00
C GLY A 172 -3.74 -18.75 -0.74
N SER A 173 -4.24 -19.98 -0.58
CA SER A 173 -3.50 -21.16 -1.09
C SER A 173 -3.75 -21.45 -2.58
N LYS A 174 -4.92 -21.09 -3.13
CA LYS A 174 -5.24 -21.32 -4.56
C LYS A 174 -4.65 -20.26 -5.51
N PHE A 175 -4.42 -19.04 -5.03
CA PHE A 175 -3.82 -17.98 -5.86
C PHE A 175 -2.31 -18.21 -6.06
N LEU A 176 -1.63 -18.76 -5.04
CA LEU A 176 -0.20 -19.04 -5.10
C LEU A 176 0.17 -20.25 -5.97
N SER A 177 -0.72 -21.23 -6.15
CA SER A 177 -0.44 -22.44 -6.96
C SER A 177 -0.86 -22.34 -8.43
N THR A 178 -1.50 -21.24 -8.84
CA THR A 178 -1.99 -21.06 -10.22
C THR A 178 -1.16 -20.03 -11.01
N VAL A 179 -0.27 -19.29 -10.35
CA VAL A 179 0.51 -18.19 -10.95
C VAL A 179 2.03 -18.38 -10.82
N TRP A 180 2.49 -19.52 -10.31
CA TRP A 180 3.90 -19.94 -10.32
C TRP A 180 4.03 -21.41 -10.67
#